data_AF-A0A956HRA4-F1
#
_entry.id   AF-A0A956HRA4-F1
#
_cell.length_a   1.000
_cell.length_b   1.000
_cell.length_c   1.000
_cell.angle_alpha   90.00
_cell.angle_beta   90.00
_cell.angle_gamma   90.00
#
_symmetry.space_group_name_H-M   'P 1'
#
loop_
_entity.id
_entity.type
_entity.pdbx_description
1 polymer ?
#
loop_
_entity_poly.entity_id
_entity_poly.type
_entity_poly.pdbx_seq_one_letter_code
_entity_poly.pdbx_strand_id
1 'polypeptide(L)'
;MSTPLKTLPILALLPLACSQGDIGDGFSTTYSSYTGSNTYGTSYTEGDTVDTGDEIGTDAGQMCGDGAATGSEVCDGGDLKGHDCVGEGFSGGSLACNATCDGFDTSNCSSATCGNGTIEGNEVCDGNNLNGQTCVSQGFDGGALACGPNCTAFDTSGCSNSTCGNGIIDPGEVCDGIALNGQTCISQGYAGGTIMCAADCKSLNTAGCVNAICGNGMIEAGETCDGAALNGQTCVSQGYSGGTLACNANCSGYNTAGCVSGSGDCCTANLYPGCQVASIQNCVCALDSFCCSNEWDSLCAQEAVDYCGAIC
;
A
#
# COMPACT_ATOMS: atom_id res chain seq x y z
N MET A 1 29.11 37.41 -9.72
CA MET A 1 28.15 37.64 -8.63
C MET A 1 28.04 36.34 -7.86
N SER A 2 28.64 36.29 -6.68
CA SER A 2 28.72 35.09 -5.84
C SER A 2 27.37 34.80 -5.18
N THR A 3 26.83 33.61 -5.39
CA THR A 3 25.67 33.09 -4.63
C THR A 3 26.16 32.18 -3.49
N PRO A 4 25.53 32.23 -2.30
CA PRO A 4 26.06 31.59 -1.10
C PRO A 4 25.79 30.09 -1.07
N LEU A 5 26.73 29.35 -0.46
CA LEU A 5 26.63 27.94 -0.15
C LEU A 5 25.45 27.69 0.81
N LYS A 6 24.52 26.83 0.41
CA LYS A 6 23.38 26.40 1.22
C LYS A 6 23.86 25.31 2.20
N THR A 7 23.93 25.66 3.48
CA THR A 7 24.31 24.75 4.57
C THR A 7 23.30 23.59 4.66
N LEU A 8 23.77 22.35 4.52
CA LEU A 8 23.00 21.15 4.87
C LEU A 8 22.92 21.03 6.40
N PRO A 9 21.77 20.65 6.99
CA PRO A 9 21.72 20.37 8.41
C PRO A 9 22.37 19.02 8.70
N ILE A 10 23.26 19.03 9.68
CA ILE A 10 23.89 17.85 10.28
C ILE A 10 22.80 17.10 11.05
N LEU A 11 22.50 15.87 10.62
CA LEU A 11 21.61 14.95 11.32
C LEU A 11 22.36 14.40 12.55
N ALA A 12 22.11 15.02 13.70
CA ALA A 12 22.61 14.54 14.99
C ALA A 12 21.84 13.28 15.42
N LEU A 13 22.55 12.15 15.51
CA LEU A 13 22.10 10.96 16.23
C LEU A 13 22.10 11.26 17.73
N LEU A 14 20.92 11.46 18.32
CA LEU A 14 20.71 11.31 19.77
C LEU A 14 20.16 9.92 20.08
N PRO A 15 20.61 9.27 21.16
CA PRO A 15 20.10 7.97 21.59
C PRO A 15 18.71 8.10 22.20
N LEU A 16 17.84 7.14 21.87
CA LEU A 16 16.53 6.93 22.49
C LEU A 16 16.69 6.63 23.98
N ALA A 17 16.26 7.56 24.83
CA ALA A 17 15.90 7.28 26.21
C ALA A 17 14.37 7.14 26.28
N CYS A 18 13.90 6.02 26.81
CA CYS A 18 12.48 5.78 27.07
C CYS A 18 12.04 6.67 28.25
N SER A 19 11.12 7.59 28.00
CA SER A 19 10.44 8.40 29.02
C SER A 19 9.15 7.72 29.41
N GLN A 20 9.02 7.39 30.68
CA GLN A 20 7.77 6.96 31.30
C GLN A 20 6.85 8.19 31.40
N GLY A 21 5.61 8.05 30.90
CA GLY A 21 4.60 9.10 30.96
C GLY A 21 3.69 8.89 32.16
N ASP A 22 3.73 9.85 33.09
CA ASP A 22 2.74 10.07 34.14
C ASP A 22 1.60 10.95 33.61
N ILE A 23 0.35 10.62 33.96
CA ILE A 23 -0.74 11.58 34.25
C ILE A 23 -1.64 10.87 35.28
N GLY A 24 -1.55 11.18 36.58
CA GLY A 24 -2.45 12.13 37.29
C GLY A 24 -3.69 11.38 37.83
N ASP A 25 -4.22 11.53 39.04
CA ASP A 25 -4.16 12.54 40.11
C ASP A 25 -4.62 11.78 41.39
N GLY A 26 -4.04 11.91 42.58
CA GLY A 26 -4.06 13.10 43.41
C GLY A 26 -5.05 12.93 44.58
N PHE A 27 -4.59 12.50 45.76
CA PHE A 27 -4.75 13.26 47.01
C PHE A 27 -3.94 12.62 48.14
N SER A 28 -3.34 13.51 48.92
CA SER A 28 -2.28 13.27 49.89
C SER A 28 -2.79 13.56 51.31
N THR A 29 -1.97 13.13 52.26
CA THR A 29 -1.82 13.62 53.64
C THR A 29 -2.58 12.93 54.78
N THR A 30 -1.85 12.02 55.43
CA THR A 30 -1.40 12.06 56.84
C THR A 30 -2.43 12.19 57.96
N TYR A 31 -2.45 11.22 58.89
CA TYR A 31 -2.34 11.36 60.36
C TYR A 31 -2.32 9.95 60.99
N SER A 32 -1.21 9.50 61.58
CA SER A 32 -0.86 9.52 63.01
C SER A 32 -1.73 8.66 63.94
N SER A 33 -1.00 7.95 64.79
CA SER A 33 -1.35 6.98 65.83
C SER A 33 -2.14 7.55 67.03
N TYR A 34 -2.59 6.61 67.90
CA TYR A 34 -3.36 6.70 69.17
C TYR A 34 -4.90 6.61 68.97
N THR A 35 -5.72 5.83 69.69
CA THR A 35 -5.61 5.03 70.93
C THR A 35 -6.82 4.09 71.09
N GLY A 36 -6.60 2.92 71.70
CA GLY A 36 -7.44 2.45 72.81
C GLY A 36 -8.60 1.49 72.52
N SER A 37 -8.43 0.24 73.01
CA SER A 37 -9.39 -0.59 73.79
C SER A 37 -9.40 -2.04 73.31
N ASN A 38 -8.67 -2.94 73.97
CA ASN A 38 -9.06 -3.78 75.13
C ASN A 38 -9.70 -5.12 74.66
N THR A 39 -8.93 -6.23 74.71
CA THR A 39 -9.02 -7.35 75.72
C THR A 39 -10.13 -8.37 75.41
N TYR A 40 -10.03 -9.68 75.63
CA TYR A 40 -9.02 -10.67 76.03
C TYR A 40 -9.77 -12.03 76.02
N GLY A 41 -9.07 -13.16 75.88
CA GLY A 41 -9.56 -14.50 76.26
C GLY A 41 -9.69 -15.47 75.07
N THR A 42 -8.64 -16.19 74.66
CA THR A 42 -8.06 -17.45 75.21
C THR A 42 -8.95 -18.70 75.12
N SER A 43 -8.48 -19.63 74.27
CA SER A 43 -8.45 -21.12 74.41
C SER A 43 -9.79 -21.88 74.50
N TYR A 44 -9.97 -23.10 73.97
CA TYR A 44 -9.34 -24.39 74.29
C TYR A 44 -9.85 -25.46 73.26
N THR A 45 -8.99 -26.33 72.73
CA THR A 45 -8.86 -27.81 72.97
C THR A 45 -9.73 -28.75 72.13
N GLU A 46 -9.10 -29.86 71.73
CA GLU A 46 -9.70 -31.09 71.19
C GLU A 46 -10.81 -31.68 72.07
N GLY A 47 -11.80 -32.34 71.43
CA GLY A 47 -12.57 -33.43 72.02
C GLY A 47 -14.11 -33.32 72.00
N ASP A 48 -14.72 -34.27 71.28
CA ASP A 48 -15.95 -35.04 71.62
C ASP A 48 -17.38 -34.70 71.07
N THR A 49 -17.91 -35.73 70.38
CA THR A 49 -19.29 -36.27 70.18
C THR A 49 -20.49 -35.47 69.63
N VAL A 50 -20.92 -35.88 68.42
CA VAL A 50 -22.21 -36.49 67.97
C VAL A 50 -23.59 -35.86 68.34
N ASP A 51 -24.35 -35.59 67.26
CA ASP A 51 -25.83 -35.63 67.02
C ASP A 51 -26.70 -34.37 67.21
N THR A 52 -27.26 -33.86 66.10
CA THR A 52 -28.71 -33.91 65.75
C THR A 52 -28.99 -32.98 64.56
N GLY A 53 -29.69 -33.48 63.55
CA GLY A 53 -29.89 -32.85 62.24
C GLY A 53 -30.92 -31.71 62.17
N ASP A 54 -31.28 -31.42 60.90
CA ASP A 54 -32.34 -30.53 60.36
C ASP A 54 -31.79 -29.26 59.63
N GLU A 55 -31.25 -29.37 58.40
CA GLU A 55 -31.91 -29.36 57.05
C GLU A 55 -32.20 -27.90 56.57
N ILE A 56 -31.90 -27.39 55.36
CA ILE A 56 -32.07 -27.89 53.99
C ILE A 56 -31.11 -27.14 53.04
N GLY A 57 -30.38 -27.91 52.21
CA GLY A 57 -29.63 -27.43 51.06
C GLY A 57 -29.02 -28.62 50.33
N THR A 58 -29.78 -29.20 49.42
CA THR A 58 -29.45 -30.40 48.63
C THR A 58 -28.06 -30.34 48.00
N ASP A 59 -27.13 -31.19 48.46
CA ASP A 59 -26.15 -31.81 47.57
C ASP A 59 -25.64 -33.13 48.17
N ALA A 60 -26.46 -34.17 48.01
CA ALA A 60 -26.01 -35.52 48.24
C ALA A 60 -25.28 -35.99 46.97
N GLY A 61 -23.95 -36.10 47.04
CA GLY A 61 -23.22 -37.02 46.17
C GLY A 61 -22.49 -36.43 44.96
N GLN A 62 -21.90 -35.24 45.05
CA GLN A 62 -20.78 -34.88 44.18
C GLN A 62 -19.49 -34.91 44.99
N MET A 63 -18.95 -36.12 45.18
CA MET A 63 -17.62 -36.27 45.76
C MET A 63 -16.64 -36.49 44.62
N CYS A 64 -15.79 -35.49 44.39
CA CYS A 64 -14.64 -35.68 43.53
C CYS A 64 -13.81 -36.88 44.01
N GLY A 65 -13.57 -37.82 43.09
CA GLY A 65 -12.91 -39.09 43.33
C GLY A 65 -13.86 -40.28 43.58
N ASP A 66 -15.14 -40.18 43.23
CA ASP A 66 -16.08 -41.31 43.34
C ASP A 66 -16.06 -42.26 42.12
N GLY A 67 -15.29 -41.88 41.08
CA GLY A 67 -15.07 -42.65 39.86
C GLY A 67 -16.09 -42.38 38.75
N ALA A 68 -17.02 -41.44 38.90
CA ALA A 68 -17.98 -41.09 37.86
C ALA A 68 -18.19 -39.57 37.79
N ALA A 69 -17.92 -38.96 36.62
CA ALA A 69 -18.07 -37.52 36.44
C ALA A 69 -19.55 -37.12 36.33
N THR A 70 -20.19 -36.81 37.46
CA THR A 70 -21.63 -36.54 37.55
C THR A 70 -21.93 -35.11 38.03
N GLY A 71 -23.19 -34.66 37.88
CA GLY A 71 -23.59 -33.30 38.28
C GLY A 71 -22.75 -32.18 37.65
N SER A 72 -22.22 -31.30 38.49
CA SER A 72 -21.33 -30.17 38.18
C SER A 72 -19.86 -30.55 37.89
N GLU A 73 -19.46 -31.83 38.00
CA GLU A 73 -18.07 -32.24 37.74
C GLU A 73 -17.75 -32.18 36.25
N VAL A 74 -16.60 -31.60 35.93
CA VAL A 74 -16.04 -31.59 34.57
C VAL A 74 -15.41 -32.96 34.26
N CYS A 75 -14.86 -33.63 35.28
CA CYS A 75 -14.27 -34.97 35.23
C CYS A 75 -14.28 -35.60 36.62
N ASP A 76 -14.01 -36.91 36.74
CA ASP A 76 -13.76 -37.58 38.02
C ASP A 76 -12.72 -38.69 37.85
N GLY A 77 -11.56 -38.56 38.48
CA GLY A 77 -10.51 -39.55 38.39
C GLY A 77 -10.11 -39.86 36.94
N GLY A 78 -10.51 -41.04 36.44
CA GLY A 78 -10.31 -41.47 35.05
C GLY A 78 -11.49 -41.18 34.10
N ASP A 79 -12.65 -40.77 34.61
CA ASP A 79 -13.78 -40.33 33.81
C ASP A 79 -13.56 -38.87 33.35
N LEU A 80 -12.89 -38.71 32.22
CA LEU A 80 -12.57 -37.41 31.62
C LEU A 80 -13.67 -36.91 30.66
N LYS A 81 -14.84 -37.57 30.61
CA LYS A 81 -15.92 -37.26 29.64
C LYS A 81 -15.46 -37.17 28.17
N GLY A 82 -14.41 -37.91 27.82
CA GLY A 82 -13.85 -37.94 26.47
C GLY A 82 -12.89 -36.79 26.14
N HIS A 83 -12.53 -35.95 27.11
CA HIS A 83 -11.44 -34.99 26.96
C HIS A 83 -10.09 -35.70 26.97
N ASP A 84 -9.15 -35.16 26.20
CA ASP A 84 -7.76 -35.58 26.14
C ASP A 84 -6.85 -34.34 25.98
N CYS A 85 -5.54 -34.54 26.08
CA CYS A 85 -4.59 -33.43 25.95
C CYS A 85 -4.70 -32.70 24.60
N VAL A 86 -5.05 -33.42 23.52
CA VAL A 86 -5.19 -32.81 22.18
C VAL A 86 -6.38 -31.86 22.14
N GLY A 87 -7.51 -32.26 22.73
CA GLY A 87 -8.70 -31.44 22.91
C GLY A 87 -8.45 -30.19 23.77
N GLU A 88 -7.55 -30.28 24.75
CA GLU A 88 -7.15 -29.16 25.61
C GLU A 88 -6.03 -28.28 25.00
N GLY A 89 -5.64 -28.52 23.74
CA GLY A 89 -4.69 -27.66 23.00
C GLY A 89 -3.22 -28.05 23.14
N PHE A 90 -2.92 -29.25 23.63
CA PHE A 90 -1.58 -29.83 23.72
C PHE A 90 -1.30 -30.78 22.54
N SER A 91 -0.05 -31.15 22.31
CA SER A 91 0.30 -32.11 21.24
C SER A 91 0.00 -33.57 21.59
N GLY A 92 -0.22 -33.87 22.86
CA GLY A 92 -0.50 -35.22 23.35
C GLY A 92 -0.24 -35.35 24.84
N GLY A 93 0.01 -36.57 25.33
CA GLY A 93 0.26 -36.86 26.73
C GLY A 93 -0.95 -37.47 27.45
N SER A 94 -0.87 -37.54 28.78
CA SER A 94 -1.93 -38.09 29.62
C SER A 94 -2.65 -36.97 30.33
N LEU A 95 -3.91 -36.74 29.98
CA LEU A 95 -4.78 -35.81 30.70
C LEU A 95 -5.24 -36.48 32.00
N ALA A 96 -5.31 -35.73 33.09
CA ALA A 96 -5.88 -36.21 34.36
C ALA A 96 -6.95 -35.25 34.86
N CYS A 97 -7.86 -35.72 35.69
CA CYS A 97 -8.79 -34.86 36.39
C CYS A 97 -8.08 -34.16 37.56
N ASN A 98 -8.36 -32.87 37.79
CA ASN A 98 -7.79 -32.17 38.94
C ASN A 98 -8.46 -32.63 40.26
N ALA A 99 -7.85 -32.30 41.41
CA ALA A 99 -8.32 -32.77 42.71
C ALA A 99 -9.66 -32.17 43.16
N THR A 100 -10.18 -31.16 42.44
CA THR A 100 -11.43 -30.46 42.72
C THR A 100 -12.54 -30.83 41.72
N CYS A 101 -12.23 -31.64 40.69
CA CYS A 101 -13.11 -32.07 39.62
C CYS A 101 -13.80 -30.93 38.84
N ASP A 102 -13.30 -29.70 38.96
CA ASP A 102 -13.76 -28.50 38.25
C ASP A 102 -12.90 -28.17 37.02
N GLY A 103 -11.90 -29.01 36.72
CA GLY A 103 -11.03 -28.87 35.56
C GLY A 103 -10.03 -30.01 35.41
N PHE A 104 -9.14 -29.88 34.43
CA PHE A 104 -8.14 -30.89 34.10
C PHE A 104 -6.74 -30.51 34.60
N ASP A 105 -5.99 -31.52 35.02
CA ASP A 105 -4.56 -31.43 35.25
C ASP A 105 -3.81 -31.74 33.94
N THR A 106 -3.25 -30.69 33.34
CA THR A 106 -2.50 -30.75 32.08
C THR A 106 -0.99 -30.90 32.30
N SER A 107 -0.53 -31.13 33.54
CA SER A 107 0.90 -31.23 33.85
C SER A 107 1.60 -32.39 33.14
N ASN A 108 0.86 -33.43 32.76
CA ASN A 108 1.33 -34.57 31.99
C ASN A 108 0.96 -34.50 30.50
N CYS A 109 0.44 -33.36 30.03
CA CYS A 109 0.28 -33.07 28.62
C CYS A 109 1.59 -32.56 28.01
N SER A 110 1.86 -32.95 26.77
CA SER A 110 3.03 -32.56 26.01
C SER A 110 2.72 -31.30 25.18
N SER A 111 3.59 -30.29 25.22
CA SER A 111 3.45 -29.11 24.35
C SER A 111 4.11 -29.37 23.00
N ALA A 112 3.48 -28.94 21.91
CA ALA A 112 4.12 -28.93 20.59
C ALA A 112 5.40 -28.07 20.67
N THR A 113 6.51 -28.62 20.20
CA THR A 113 7.82 -27.96 20.29
C THR A 113 8.44 -27.81 18.90
N CYS A 114 8.31 -26.61 18.34
CA CYS A 114 8.89 -26.31 17.04
C CYS A 114 10.42 -26.45 17.04
N GLY A 115 10.93 -27.19 16.07
CA GLY A 115 12.35 -27.44 15.85
C GLY A 115 12.84 -28.77 16.43
N ASN A 116 11.94 -29.66 16.87
CA ASN A 116 12.29 -30.98 17.42
C ASN A 116 12.34 -32.10 16.34
N GLY A 117 11.99 -31.78 15.10
CA GLY A 117 11.96 -32.68 13.94
C GLY A 117 10.67 -33.51 13.80
N THR A 118 9.70 -33.36 14.69
CA THR A 118 8.44 -34.09 14.72
C THR A 118 7.28 -33.12 14.57
N ILE A 119 6.34 -33.39 13.66
CA ILE A 119 5.15 -32.55 13.51
C ILE A 119 4.15 -32.93 14.59
N GLU A 120 3.82 -31.98 15.46
CA GLU A 120 3.02 -32.16 16.66
C GLU A 120 1.89 -31.12 16.73
N GLY A 121 0.72 -31.54 17.24
CA GLY A 121 -0.43 -30.62 17.39
C GLY A 121 -0.82 -29.92 16.08
N ASN A 122 -0.63 -28.61 16.05
CA ASN A 122 -1.03 -27.68 14.98
C ASN A 122 0.15 -27.20 14.10
N GLU A 123 1.30 -27.85 14.18
CA GLU A 123 2.43 -27.59 13.30
C GLU A 123 2.13 -28.04 11.85
N VAL A 124 2.49 -27.21 10.87
CA VAL A 124 2.41 -27.58 9.44
C VAL A 124 3.68 -28.27 8.96
N CYS A 125 4.78 -28.07 9.69
CA CYS A 125 6.11 -28.62 9.48
C CYS A 125 6.93 -28.51 10.78
N ASP A 126 8.04 -29.24 10.89
CA ASP A 126 9.02 -29.03 11.96
C ASP A 126 10.44 -29.22 11.42
N GLY A 127 11.22 -28.13 11.40
CA GLY A 127 12.61 -28.16 10.93
C GLY A 127 12.71 -28.69 9.50
N ASN A 128 13.28 -29.89 9.32
CA ASN A 128 13.37 -30.56 8.01
C ASN A 128 12.16 -31.46 7.68
N ASN A 129 11.28 -31.70 8.65
CA ASN A 129 10.05 -32.44 8.44
C ASN A 129 9.01 -31.49 7.84
N LEU A 130 9.01 -31.37 6.52
CA LEU A 130 8.13 -30.46 5.78
C LEU A 130 6.73 -31.04 5.50
N ASN A 131 6.34 -32.12 6.17
CA ASN A 131 5.07 -32.83 5.92
C ASN A 131 4.88 -33.23 4.44
N GLY A 132 5.98 -33.56 3.75
CA GLY A 132 5.98 -33.86 2.31
C GLY A 132 5.71 -32.66 1.38
N GLN A 133 5.62 -31.44 1.92
CA GLN A 133 5.48 -30.23 1.11
C GLN A 133 6.78 -29.87 0.42
N THR A 134 6.66 -29.25 -0.75
CA THR A 134 7.75 -28.79 -1.59
C THR A 134 7.41 -27.39 -2.10
N CYS A 135 8.40 -26.66 -2.62
CA CYS A 135 8.12 -25.40 -3.29
C CYS A 135 7.07 -25.55 -4.41
N VAL A 136 7.05 -26.71 -5.09
CA VAL A 136 6.06 -27.03 -6.12
C VAL A 136 4.64 -27.11 -5.56
N SER A 137 4.45 -27.79 -4.43
CA SER A 137 3.13 -27.87 -3.80
C SER A 137 2.68 -26.55 -3.17
N GLN A 138 3.61 -25.62 -2.91
CA GLN A 138 3.33 -24.24 -2.48
C GLN A 138 3.10 -23.27 -3.65
N GLY A 139 3.14 -23.74 -4.90
CA GLY A 139 2.82 -22.93 -6.09
C GLY A 139 4.02 -22.26 -6.78
N PHE A 140 5.25 -22.69 -6.46
CA PHE A 140 6.48 -22.28 -7.15
C PHE A 140 6.93 -23.38 -8.11
N ASP A 141 7.96 -23.14 -8.94
CA ASP A 141 8.42 -24.19 -9.87
C ASP A 141 9.47 -25.13 -9.24
N GLY A 142 10.13 -24.70 -8.16
CA GLY A 142 11.19 -25.48 -7.51
C GLY A 142 11.87 -24.74 -6.37
N GLY A 143 13.07 -25.18 -5.99
CA GLY A 143 13.86 -24.59 -4.91
C GLY A 143 13.80 -25.36 -3.59
N ALA A 144 14.35 -24.74 -2.53
CA ALA A 144 14.41 -25.32 -1.20
C ALA A 144 13.33 -24.70 -0.31
N LEU A 145 12.30 -25.49 0.02
CA LEU A 145 11.29 -25.11 0.99
C LEU A 145 11.87 -25.31 2.40
N ALA A 146 11.63 -24.36 3.30
CA ALA A 146 12.00 -24.49 4.70
C ALA A 146 10.76 -24.41 5.60
N CYS A 147 10.88 -24.90 6.83
CA CYS A 147 9.85 -24.67 7.84
C CYS A 147 10.04 -23.29 8.48
N GLY A 148 8.95 -22.54 8.64
CA GLY A 148 8.99 -21.26 9.34
C GLY A 148 9.40 -21.43 10.81
N PRO A 149 9.95 -20.38 11.45
CA PRO A 149 10.54 -20.47 12.80
C PRO A 149 9.56 -20.81 13.92
N ASN A 150 8.25 -20.71 13.66
CA ASN A 150 7.18 -21.05 14.61
C ASN A 150 6.37 -22.27 14.14
N CYS A 151 6.79 -22.98 13.09
CA CYS A 151 6.15 -24.19 12.59
C CYS A 151 4.67 -24.05 12.15
N THR A 152 4.12 -22.84 12.11
CA THR A 152 2.74 -22.55 11.66
C THR A 152 2.63 -22.23 10.17
N ALA A 153 3.76 -22.08 9.47
CA ALA A 153 3.83 -21.77 8.06
C ALA A 153 5.14 -22.29 7.45
N PHE A 154 5.17 -22.43 6.12
CA PHE A 154 6.40 -22.67 5.38
C PHE A 154 7.13 -21.37 5.06
N ASP A 155 8.46 -21.41 5.07
CA ASP A 155 9.32 -20.36 4.54
C ASP A 155 9.60 -20.66 3.06
N THR A 156 9.03 -19.83 2.19
CA THR A 156 9.14 -19.93 0.73
C THR A 156 10.26 -19.05 0.15
N SER A 157 11.08 -18.41 0.98
CA SER A 157 12.16 -17.52 0.52
C SER A 157 13.25 -18.26 -0.27
N GLY A 158 13.40 -19.57 -0.03
CA GLY A 158 14.29 -20.46 -0.80
C GLY A 158 13.64 -21.10 -2.04
N CYS A 159 12.37 -20.80 -2.32
CA CYS A 159 11.68 -21.29 -3.50
C CYS A 159 12.02 -20.45 -4.74
N SER A 160 12.11 -21.10 -5.90
CA SER A 160 12.41 -20.48 -7.18
C SER A 160 11.24 -20.61 -8.15
N ASN A 161 10.98 -19.53 -8.88
CA ASN A 161 10.23 -19.60 -10.13
C ASN A 161 11.24 -19.94 -11.23
N SER A 162 11.36 -21.21 -11.57
CA SER A 162 12.46 -21.80 -12.33
C SER A 162 12.39 -21.49 -13.82
N THR A 163 11.33 -20.82 -14.29
CA THR A 163 11.29 -20.21 -15.63
C THR A 163 11.82 -18.77 -15.65
N CYS A 164 11.73 -18.03 -14.54
CA CYS A 164 12.10 -16.61 -14.56
C CYS A 164 13.63 -16.40 -14.53
N GLY A 165 14.13 -15.64 -15.50
CA GLY A 165 15.55 -15.34 -15.68
C GLY A 165 16.26 -16.31 -16.63
N ASN A 166 15.52 -17.17 -17.35
CA ASN A 166 16.08 -18.10 -18.34
C ASN A 166 16.26 -17.45 -19.74
N GLY A 167 15.80 -16.22 -19.92
CA GLY A 167 15.88 -15.45 -21.16
C GLY A 167 14.80 -15.79 -22.20
N ILE A 168 13.81 -16.60 -21.85
CA ILE A 168 12.67 -17.01 -22.68
C ILE A 168 11.40 -16.64 -21.92
N ILE A 169 10.39 -16.12 -22.62
CA ILE A 169 9.11 -15.80 -21.98
C ILE A 169 8.24 -17.06 -21.98
N ASP A 170 8.13 -17.69 -20.81
CA ASP A 170 7.35 -18.91 -20.61
C ASP A 170 5.86 -18.61 -20.36
N PRO A 171 4.96 -19.62 -20.52
CA PRO A 171 3.53 -19.43 -20.23
C PRO A 171 3.27 -18.91 -18.82
N GLY A 172 2.69 -17.71 -18.73
CA GLY A 172 2.39 -17.06 -17.45
C GLY A 172 3.41 -15.99 -17.03
N GLU A 173 4.42 -15.72 -17.84
CA GLU A 173 5.36 -14.60 -17.66
C GLU A 173 4.96 -13.39 -18.50
N VAL A 174 5.22 -12.19 -17.97
CA VAL A 174 5.08 -10.93 -18.71
C VAL A 174 6.34 -10.63 -19.51
N CYS A 175 7.49 -11.03 -18.98
CA CYS A 175 8.83 -10.86 -19.52
C CYS A 175 9.78 -11.86 -18.85
N ASP A 176 11.00 -11.99 -19.37
CA ASP A 176 12.10 -12.71 -18.72
C ASP A 176 13.43 -12.00 -18.99
N GLY A 177 14.06 -11.44 -17.96
CA GLY A 177 15.34 -10.75 -18.10
C GLY A 177 15.27 -9.61 -19.13
N ILE A 178 15.89 -9.82 -20.29
CA ILE A 178 15.86 -8.89 -21.45
C ILE A 178 14.78 -9.24 -22.49
N ALA A 179 14.16 -10.42 -22.38
CA ALA A 179 13.02 -10.82 -23.19
C ALA A 179 11.77 -10.09 -22.68
N LEU A 180 11.56 -8.88 -23.18
CA LEU A 180 10.56 -7.94 -22.66
C LEU A 180 9.21 -7.98 -23.39
N ASN A 181 9.00 -8.95 -24.30
CA ASN A 181 7.80 -9.03 -25.15
C ASN A 181 7.51 -7.72 -25.93
N GLY A 182 8.57 -7.04 -26.39
CA GLY A 182 8.45 -5.75 -27.09
C GLY A 182 8.16 -4.55 -26.18
N GLN A 183 8.14 -4.73 -24.85
CA GLN A 183 7.95 -3.64 -23.91
C GLN A 183 9.20 -2.75 -23.84
N THR A 184 8.96 -1.45 -23.82
CA THR A 184 9.97 -0.39 -23.72
C THR A 184 9.51 0.61 -22.66
N CYS A 185 10.41 1.47 -22.17
CA CYS A 185 9.99 2.58 -21.33
C CYS A 185 8.93 3.47 -22.03
N ILE A 186 9.06 3.64 -23.36
CA ILE A 186 8.10 4.41 -24.17
C ILE A 186 6.72 3.76 -24.18
N SER A 187 6.62 2.44 -24.36
CA SER A 187 5.33 1.74 -24.33
C SER A 187 4.67 1.76 -22.94
N GLN A 188 5.46 2.01 -21.88
CA GLN A 188 4.98 2.19 -20.51
C GLN A 188 4.71 3.66 -20.15
N GLY A 189 4.79 4.59 -21.11
CA GLY A 189 4.45 6.01 -20.92
C GLY A 189 5.59 6.89 -20.39
N TYR A 190 6.84 6.41 -20.44
CA TYR A 190 8.03 7.18 -20.08
C TYR A 190 8.69 7.77 -21.34
N ALA A 191 9.50 8.82 -21.19
CA ALA A 191 10.24 9.43 -22.30
C ALA A 191 11.26 8.48 -22.95
N GLY A 192 11.82 7.57 -22.15
CA GLY A 192 12.84 6.63 -22.60
C GLY A 192 13.53 5.92 -21.43
N GLY A 193 14.77 5.50 -21.63
CA GLY A 193 15.56 4.77 -20.64
C GLY A 193 15.59 3.27 -20.87
N THR A 194 16.05 2.54 -19.86
CA THR A 194 16.21 1.08 -19.90
C THR A 194 15.15 0.44 -19.01
N ILE A 195 14.25 -0.34 -19.61
CA ILE A 195 13.31 -1.18 -18.87
C ILE A 195 13.90 -2.59 -18.72
N MET A 196 13.62 -3.25 -17.60
CA MET A 196 14.03 -4.63 -17.36
C MET A 196 12.83 -5.44 -16.87
N CYS A 197 12.93 -6.77 -16.95
CA CYS A 197 11.96 -7.60 -16.27
C CYS A 197 12.18 -7.58 -14.75
N ALA A 198 11.10 -7.61 -13.97
CA ALA A 198 11.21 -7.81 -12.53
C ALA A 198 11.66 -9.25 -12.22
N ALA A 199 12.23 -9.46 -11.04
CA ALA A 199 12.76 -10.77 -10.62
C ALA A 199 11.70 -11.85 -10.46
N ASP A 200 10.42 -11.48 -10.47
CA ASP A 200 9.27 -12.41 -10.41
C ASP A 200 8.70 -12.74 -11.80
N CYS A 201 9.18 -12.07 -12.87
CA CYS A 201 8.65 -12.17 -14.23
C CYS A 201 7.14 -11.89 -14.37
N LYS A 202 6.51 -11.33 -13.32
CA LYS A 202 5.09 -10.94 -13.31
C LYS A 202 4.90 -9.46 -13.61
N SER A 203 5.97 -8.68 -13.58
CA SER A 203 5.94 -7.24 -13.81
C SER A 203 7.19 -6.73 -14.52
N LEU A 204 7.10 -5.51 -15.05
CA LEU A 204 8.24 -4.79 -15.59
C LEU A 204 8.85 -3.91 -14.50
N ASN A 205 10.18 -3.87 -14.43
CA ASN A 205 10.92 -2.94 -13.62
C ASN A 205 11.17 -1.64 -14.41
N THR A 206 10.47 -0.57 -14.02
CA THR A 206 10.56 0.75 -14.63
C THR A 206 11.57 1.69 -13.94
N ALA A 207 12.35 1.20 -12.98
CA ALA A 207 13.31 2.04 -12.25
C ALA A 207 14.42 2.63 -13.15
N GLY A 208 14.72 1.99 -14.28
CA GLY A 208 15.64 2.51 -15.30
C GLY A 208 14.98 3.39 -16.36
N CYS A 209 13.66 3.61 -16.29
CA CYS A 209 12.94 4.50 -17.18
C CYS A 209 13.10 5.97 -16.76
N VAL A 210 13.09 6.85 -17.75
CA VAL A 210 13.29 8.30 -17.59
C VAL A 210 11.98 9.00 -17.89
N ASN A 211 11.53 9.86 -16.98
CA ASN A 211 10.37 10.72 -17.20
C ASN A 211 10.70 11.81 -18.23
N ALA A 212 9.70 12.27 -18.97
CA ALA A 212 9.84 13.46 -19.81
C ALA A 212 10.20 14.68 -18.95
N ILE A 213 11.12 15.51 -19.44
CA ILE A 213 11.58 16.72 -18.78
C ILE A 213 11.29 17.91 -19.67
N CYS A 214 10.16 18.54 -19.40
CA CYS A 214 9.77 19.75 -20.09
C CYS A 214 10.78 20.89 -19.89
N GLY A 215 11.19 21.51 -21.00
CA GLY A 215 12.11 22.64 -21.07
C GLY A 215 13.56 22.24 -21.36
N ASN A 216 13.83 21.00 -21.77
CA ASN A 216 15.17 20.52 -22.12
C ASN A 216 15.52 20.68 -23.62
N GLY A 217 14.56 21.14 -24.42
CA GLY A 217 14.68 21.39 -25.85
C GLY A 217 14.52 20.16 -26.75
N MET A 218 14.11 19.01 -26.21
CA MET A 218 13.82 17.79 -26.96
C MET A 218 12.37 17.37 -26.73
N ILE A 219 11.65 16.99 -27.80
CA ILE A 219 10.26 16.52 -27.66
C ILE A 219 10.29 15.03 -27.34
N GLU A 220 9.90 14.70 -26.11
CA GLU A 220 9.93 13.34 -25.59
C GLU A 220 8.55 12.68 -25.63
N ALA A 221 8.49 11.38 -25.38
CA ALA A 221 7.20 10.68 -25.34
C ALA A 221 6.30 11.28 -24.24
N GLY A 222 5.11 11.72 -24.63
CA GLY A 222 4.15 12.41 -23.76
C GLY A 222 4.16 13.95 -23.89
N GLU A 223 5.14 14.52 -24.60
CA GLU A 223 5.20 15.97 -24.84
C GLU A 223 4.63 16.33 -26.21
N THR A 224 3.91 17.46 -26.25
CA THR A 224 3.41 18.05 -27.50
C THR A 224 4.46 18.96 -28.15
N CYS A 225 5.32 19.57 -27.33
CA CYS A 225 6.43 20.43 -27.67
C CYS A 225 7.39 20.51 -26.48
N ASP A 226 8.61 21.02 -26.68
CA ASP A 226 9.53 21.39 -25.60
C ASP A 226 10.28 22.68 -25.96
N GLY A 227 10.04 23.75 -25.20
CA GLY A 227 10.72 25.03 -25.41
C GLY A 227 10.51 25.55 -26.83
N ALA A 228 11.59 25.57 -27.64
CA ALA A 228 11.57 25.97 -29.04
C ALA A 228 11.26 24.81 -30.01
N ALA A 229 11.30 23.56 -29.55
CA ALA A 229 10.93 22.39 -30.33
C ALA A 229 9.40 22.27 -30.36
N LEU A 230 8.77 22.93 -31.34
CA LEU A 230 7.29 23.03 -31.45
C LEU A 230 6.66 21.90 -32.26
N ASN A 231 7.39 20.83 -32.57
CA ASN A 231 6.95 19.74 -33.45
C ASN A 231 6.45 20.22 -34.82
N GLY A 232 7.09 21.26 -35.37
CA GLY A 232 6.68 21.89 -36.64
C GLY A 232 5.42 22.74 -36.57
N GLN A 233 4.80 22.92 -35.39
CA GLN A 233 3.64 23.78 -35.25
C GLN A 233 4.00 25.26 -35.27
N THR A 234 3.08 26.07 -35.78
CA THR A 234 3.16 27.52 -35.89
C THR A 234 1.85 28.14 -35.43
N CYS A 235 1.80 29.45 -35.20
CA CYS A 235 0.54 30.12 -34.93
C CYS A 235 -0.50 29.88 -36.05
N VAL A 236 -0.04 29.78 -37.30
CA VAL A 236 -0.88 29.46 -38.47
C VAL A 236 -1.53 28.10 -38.34
N SER A 237 -0.77 27.07 -37.97
CA SER A 237 -1.33 25.73 -37.79
C SER A 237 -2.22 25.60 -36.56
N GLN A 238 -2.15 26.55 -35.63
CA GLN A 238 -3.06 26.67 -34.48
C GLN A 238 -4.29 27.56 -34.77
N GLY A 239 -4.48 28.02 -36.02
CA GLY A 239 -5.65 28.81 -36.44
C GLY A 239 -5.53 30.33 -36.27
N TYR A 240 -4.31 30.84 -36.07
CA TYR A 240 -4.01 32.27 -35.95
C TYR A 240 -3.42 32.80 -37.27
N SER A 241 -3.42 34.12 -37.49
CA SER A 241 -2.87 34.68 -38.74
C SER A 241 -1.34 34.68 -38.80
N GLY A 242 -0.67 34.51 -37.66
CA GLY A 242 0.78 34.53 -37.55
C GLY A 242 1.24 34.81 -36.11
N GLY A 243 2.47 35.28 -35.96
CA GLY A 243 3.09 35.55 -34.66
C GLY A 243 4.03 34.45 -34.20
N THR A 244 4.41 34.51 -32.91
CA THR A 244 5.37 33.59 -32.30
C THR A 244 4.63 32.59 -31.43
N LEU A 245 4.60 31.33 -31.86
CA LEU A 245 4.08 30.23 -31.05
C LEU A 245 5.13 29.83 -30.02
N ALA A 246 4.71 29.56 -28.79
CA ALA A 246 5.58 29.03 -27.74
C ALA A 246 5.02 27.72 -27.20
N CYS A 247 5.86 26.91 -26.58
CA CYS A 247 5.40 25.75 -25.83
C CYS A 247 4.90 26.16 -24.44
N ASN A 248 3.86 25.50 -23.92
CA ASN A 248 3.46 25.68 -22.52
C ASN A 248 4.55 25.18 -21.58
N ALA A 249 4.64 25.76 -20.38
CA ALA A 249 5.64 25.38 -19.38
C ALA A 249 5.53 23.93 -18.86
N ASN A 250 4.43 23.25 -19.18
CA ASN A 250 4.18 21.85 -18.86
C ASN A 250 4.22 20.93 -20.10
N CYS A 251 4.59 21.46 -21.27
CA CYS A 251 4.76 20.72 -22.53
C CYS A 251 3.52 19.96 -23.04
N SER A 252 2.34 20.17 -22.45
CA SER A 252 1.09 19.50 -22.82
C SER A 252 0.29 20.23 -23.90
N GLY A 253 0.83 21.32 -24.45
CA GLY A 253 0.19 22.09 -25.51
C GLY A 253 0.94 23.38 -25.82
N TYR A 254 0.37 24.18 -26.70
CA TYR A 254 0.98 25.42 -27.16
C TYR A 254 0.44 26.65 -26.42
N ASN A 255 1.33 27.59 -26.17
CA ASN A 255 1.00 28.92 -25.68
C ASN A 255 0.79 29.84 -26.89
N THR A 256 -0.46 30.27 -27.09
CA THR A 256 -0.86 31.15 -28.20
C THR A 256 -0.90 32.63 -27.84
N ALA A 257 -0.41 33.02 -26.65
CA ALA A 257 -0.38 34.44 -26.24
C ALA A 257 0.52 35.31 -27.14
N GLY A 258 1.53 34.71 -27.77
CA GLY A 258 2.38 35.36 -28.78
C GLY A 258 1.82 35.28 -30.21
N CYS A 259 0.68 34.63 -30.41
CA CYS A 259 0.02 34.53 -31.70
C CYS A 259 -0.88 35.74 -31.95
N VAL A 260 -0.94 36.14 -33.22
CA VAL A 260 -1.80 37.23 -33.68
C VAL A 260 -3.17 36.65 -34.00
N SER A 261 -4.18 37.06 -33.23
CA SER A 261 -5.56 36.64 -33.48
C SER A 261 -5.99 37.12 -34.85
N GLY A 262 -6.42 36.18 -35.68
CA GLY A 262 -6.61 36.34 -37.11
C GLY A 262 -7.61 37.41 -37.45
N SER A 263 -7.05 38.46 -38.04
CA SER A 263 -7.70 39.56 -38.72
C SER A 263 -6.53 40.48 -39.06
N GLY A 264 -5.85 40.25 -40.19
CA GLY A 264 -4.64 41.00 -40.57
C GLY A 264 -4.89 42.50 -40.72
N ASP A 265 -3.89 43.29 -41.14
CA ASP A 265 -4.14 44.71 -41.36
C ASP A 265 -5.24 44.92 -42.42
N CYS A 266 -6.28 45.70 -42.09
CA CYS A 266 -7.40 45.99 -42.99
C CYS A 266 -6.95 46.64 -44.30
N CYS A 267 -5.76 47.24 -44.30
CA CYS A 267 -5.15 47.91 -45.44
C CYS A 267 -4.37 46.98 -46.37
N THR A 268 -4.17 45.71 -46.00
CA THR A 268 -3.34 44.79 -46.79
C THR A 268 -4.00 43.43 -46.92
N ALA A 269 -3.84 42.82 -48.09
CA ALA A 269 -4.24 41.43 -48.29
C ALA A 269 -3.56 40.53 -47.24
N ASN A 270 -4.33 39.66 -46.60
CA ASN A 270 -3.85 38.64 -45.70
C ASN A 270 -4.56 37.30 -46.00
N LEU A 271 -3.83 36.19 -45.86
CA LEU A 271 -4.31 34.85 -46.24
C LEU A 271 -5.39 34.29 -45.29
N TYR A 272 -6.06 35.14 -44.52
CA TYR A 272 -7.03 34.76 -43.50
C TYR A 272 -8.31 35.57 -43.67
N PRO A 273 -9.46 35.03 -43.27
CA PRO A 273 -10.68 35.81 -43.23
C PRO A 273 -10.60 36.93 -42.18
N GLY A 274 -11.05 38.13 -42.53
CA GLY A 274 -11.18 39.28 -41.64
C GLY A 274 -9.94 40.17 -41.51
N CYS A 275 -10.10 41.27 -40.75
CA CYS A 275 -9.06 42.27 -40.54
C CYS A 275 -9.14 42.94 -39.16
N GLN A 276 -8.01 43.47 -38.67
CA GLN A 276 -7.74 43.78 -37.25
C GLN A 276 -8.75 44.74 -36.61
N VAL A 277 -9.44 45.52 -37.43
CA VAL A 277 -10.46 46.47 -36.98
C VAL A 277 -11.84 45.87 -37.21
N ALA A 278 -12.46 45.38 -36.13
CA ALA A 278 -13.76 44.69 -36.18
C ALA A 278 -14.87 45.50 -36.90
N SER A 279 -14.86 46.83 -36.79
CA SER A 279 -15.83 47.68 -37.50
C SER A 279 -15.61 47.70 -39.01
N ILE A 280 -14.35 47.72 -39.45
CA ILE A 280 -14.00 47.65 -40.88
C ILE A 280 -14.27 46.25 -41.41
N GLN A 281 -13.83 45.23 -40.68
CA GLN A 281 -14.13 43.84 -41.00
C GLN A 281 -15.62 43.64 -41.17
N ASN A 282 -16.46 43.99 -40.19
CA ASN A 282 -17.91 43.77 -40.28
C ASN A 282 -18.55 44.51 -41.46
N CYS A 283 -18.05 45.69 -41.80
CA CYS A 283 -18.49 46.44 -42.98
C CYS A 283 -18.12 45.70 -44.28
N VAL A 284 -16.86 45.30 -44.43
CA VAL A 284 -16.39 44.55 -45.61
C VAL A 284 -17.08 43.19 -45.69
N CYS A 285 -17.25 42.46 -44.58
CA CYS A 285 -18.01 41.20 -44.53
C CYS A 285 -19.44 41.33 -45.04
N ALA A 286 -20.06 42.50 -44.84
CA ALA A 286 -21.43 42.77 -45.28
C ALA A 286 -21.50 43.14 -46.77
N LEU A 287 -20.40 43.64 -47.35
CA LEU A 287 -20.25 43.91 -48.77
C LEU A 287 -19.86 42.63 -49.53
N ASP A 288 -18.83 41.94 -49.04
CA ASP A 288 -18.35 40.67 -49.55
C ASP A 288 -18.11 39.65 -48.41
N SER A 289 -18.97 38.63 -48.39
CA SER A 289 -18.88 37.51 -47.45
C SER A 289 -17.62 36.66 -47.62
N PHE A 290 -16.97 36.69 -48.79
CA PHE A 290 -15.73 35.97 -49.07
C PHE A 290 -14.61 36.42 -48.14
N CYS A 291 -14.49 37.74 -47.92
CA CYS A 291 -13.49 38.37 -47.07
C CYS A 291 -13.49 37.86 -45.62
N CYS A 292 -14.61 37.29 -45.16
CA CYS A 292 -14.79 36.84 -43.79
C CYS A 292 -15.03 35.34 -43.65
N SER A 293 -15.12 34.63 -44.77
CA SER A 293 -15.31 33.17 -44.79
C SER A 293 -14.15 32.41 -45.43
N ASN A 294 -13.36 33.07 -46.29
CA ASN A 294 -12.29 32.43 -47.05
C ASN A 294 -10.96 33.14 -46.80
N GLU A 295 -10.84 34.39 -47.27
CA GLU A 295 -9.57 35.10 -47.28
C GLU A 295 -9.79 36.60 -47.44
N TRP A 296 -9.02 37.41 -46.72
CA TRP A 296 -8.97 38.85 -46.87
C TRP A 296 -7.95 39.22 -47.96
N ASP A 297 -8.32 39.13 -49.22
CA ASP A 297 -7.41 39.40 -50.35
C ASP A 297 -7.22 40.92 -50.65
N SER A 298 -6.62 41.25 -51.79
CA SER A 298 -6.41 42.65 -52.20
C SER A 298 -7.71 43.39 -52.51
N LEU A 299 -8.78 42.69 -52.87
CA LEU A 299 -10.09 43.29 -53.09
C LEU A 299 -10.71 43.64 -51.74
N CYS A 300 -10.64 42.75 -50.75
CA CYS A 300 -11.09 43.02 -49.38
C CYS A 300 -10.39 44.25 -48.78
N ALA A 301 -9.08 44.39 -48.99
CA ALA A 301 -8.33 45.56 -48.53
C ALA A 301 -8.71 46.85 -49.28
N GLN A 302 -9.02 46.77 -50.57
CA GLN A 302 -9.49 47.92 -51.34
C GLN A 302 -10.90 48.35 -50.90
N GLU A 303 -11.80 47.39 -50.68
CA GLU A 303 -13.15 47.66 -50.16
C GLU A 303 -13.12 48.30 -48.78
N ALA A 304 -12.15 47.89 -47.95
CA ALA A 304 -11.91 48.47 -46.64
C ALA A 304 -11.67 49.99 -46.73
N VAL A 305 -10.87 50.43 -47.71
CA VAL A 305 -10.54 51.85 -47.93
C VAL A 305 -11.70 52.59 -48.60
N ASP A 306 -12.24 52.04 -49.69
CA ASP A 306 -13.19 52.74 -50.55
C ASP A 306 -14.58 52.88 -49.94
N TYR A 307 -15.01 51.89 -49.16
CA TYR A 307 -16.39 51.80 -48.69
C TYR A 307 -16.52 51.77 -47.17
N CYS A 308 -15.51 51.26 -46.46
CA CYS A 308 -15.58 51.05 -45.01
C CYS A 308 -14.75 52.05 -44.20
N GLY A 309 -14.02 52.95 -44.84
CA GLY A 309 -13.30 54.04 -44.18
C GLY A 309 -12.04 53.62 -43.44
N ALA A 310 -11.39 52.53 -43.87
CA ALA A 310 -10.06 52.17 -43.40
C ALA A 310 -9.07 53.28 -43.76
N ILE A 311 -8.16 53.60 -42.83
CA ILE A 311 -7.11 54.60 -43.04
C ILE A 311 -5.80 53.85 -43.22
N CYS A 312 -5.27 53.97 -44.43
CA CYS A 312 -4.02 53.41 -44.96
C CYS A 312 -3.25 54.58 -45.60
#